data_AF-A0A3C0VQ58-F1
#
_entry.id   AF-A0A3C0VQ58-F1
#
_cell.length_a   1.000
_cell.length_b   1.000
_cell.length_c   1.000
_cell.angle_alpha   90.00
_cell.angle_beta   90.00
_cell.angle_gamma   90.00
#
_symmetry.space_group_name_H-M   'P 1'
#
loop_
_entity.id
_entity.type
_entity.pdbx_description
1 polymer ?
#
loop_
_entity_poly.entity_id
_entity_poly.type
_entity_poly.pdbx_seq_one_letter_code
_entity_poly.pdbx_strand_id
1 'polypeptide(L)'
;FLGEKLYHYYVNERSTVLTTNSNHHLDLFTVQMSVWDQYISRGFLEKYRYELEIEHIFSFYLAGIKAIVLRYETPDYNAYLLLRYLMLSHVPNYEENPYVTSDRFSDYYLMILTSLKTELSKRQFFEMAENIKKIGI
;
A
#
# COMPACT_ATOMS: atom_id res chain seq x y z
N PHE A 1 5.56 18.02 29.86
CA PHE A 1 5.15 16.75 29.24
C PHE A 1 5.77 16.53 27.86
N LEU A 2 7.09 16.74 27.69
CA LEU A 2 7.80 16.33 26.48
C LEU A 2 8.82 15.26 26.90
N GLY A 3 8.74 14.07 26.30
CA GLY A 3 9.70 12.98 26.56
C GLY A 3 9.22 11.88 27.51
N GLU A 4 8.02 11.97 28.08
CA GLU A 4 7.45 10.86 28.83
C GLU A 4 6.78 9.86 27.89
N LYS A 5 7.14 8.56 28.02
CA LYS A 5 6.40 7.47 27.38
C LYS A 5 5.04 7.34 28.08
N LEU A 6 4.05 8.07 27.58
CA LEU A 6 2.67 8.03 28.10
C LEU A 6 1.93 6.73 27.75
N TYR A 7 2.53 5.86 26.92
CA TYR A 7 1.95 4.58 26.52
C TYR A 7 2.96 3.45 26.70
N HIS A 8 2.58 2.40 27.43
CA HIS A 8 3.31 1.14 27.42
C HIS A 8 2.84 0.32 26.21
N TYR A 9 3.55 0.47 25.09
CA TYR A 9 3.32 -0.37 23.91
C TYR A 9 3.93 -1.76 24.16
N TYR A 10 3.07 -2.77 24.34
CA TYR A 10 3.48 -4.17 24.40
C TYR A 10 3.28 -4.82 23.04
N VAL A 11 4.36 -5.32 22.44
CA VAL A 11 4.30 -6.08 21.20
C VAL A 11 3.84 -7.50 21.52
N ASN A 12 2.65 -7.87 21.06
CA ASN A 12 2.22 -9.25 21.11
C ASN A 12 2.84 -10.00 19.93
N GLU A 13 3.91 -10.76 20.20
CA GLU A 13 4.59 -11.62 19.21
C GLU A 13 3.67 -12.67 18.57
N ARG A 14 2.52 -12.98 19.21
CA ARG A 14 1.50 -13.89 18.67
C ARG A 14 0.35 -13.16 17.97
N SER A 15 0.51 -11.86 17.69
CA SER A 15 -0.49 -11.10 16.94
C SER A 15 -0.62 -11.62 15.52
N THR A 16 -1.85 -11.79 15.05
CA THR A 16 -2.15 -12.12 13.64
C THR A 16 -1.64 -11.05 12.67
N VAL A 17 -1.41 -9.82 13.14
CA VAL A 17 -0.81 -8.75 12.33
C VAL A 17 0.69 -9.00 12.09
N LEU A 18 1.37 -9.69 13.02
CA LEU A 18 2.82 -9.92 12.99
C LEU A 18 3.20 -11.32 12.48
N THR A 19 2.25 -12.24 12.34
CA THR A 19 2.51 -13.57 11.76
C THR A 19 3.08 -13.43 10.35
N THR A 20 4.17 -14.14 10.07
CA THR A 20 4.80 -14.13 8.75
C THR A 20 4.19 -15.18 7.82
N ASN A 21 4.32 -14.98 6.51
CA ASN A 21 3.93 -15.92 5.44
C ASN A 21 2.48 -16.42 5.52
N SER A 22 1.55 -15.58 5.98
CA SER A 22 0.12 -15.93 6.07
C SER A 22 -0.72 -15.29 4.98
N ASN A 23 -1.63 -16.08 4.40
CA ASN A 23 -2.48 -15.66 3.28
C ASN A 23 -3.44 -14.51 3.64
N HIS A 24 -3.81 -14.37 4.92
CA HIS A 24 -4.74 -13.30 5.35
C HIS A 24 -4.18 -11.89 5.13
N HIS A 25 -2.86 -11.74 4.96
CA HIS A 25 -2.28 -10.45 4.57
C HIS A 25 -2.75 -9.98 3.19
N LEU A 26 -3.18 -10.91 2.33
CA LEU A 26 -3.75 -10.61 1.02
C LEU A 26 -5.27 -10.40 1.06
N ASP A 27 -5.95 -10.64 2.20
CA ASP A 27 -7.37 -10.33 2.36
C ASP A 27 -7.65 -8.84 2.15
N LEU A 28 -6.63 -7.98 2.37
CA LEU A 28 -6.64 -6.57 2.02
C LEU A 28 -7.11 -6.34 0.58
N PHE A 29 -6.75 -7.21 -0.36
CA PHE A 29 -7.08 -7.02 -1.77
C PHE A 29 -8.59 -7.16 -1.96
N THR A 30 -9.16 -8.26 -1.46
CA THR A 30 -10.61 -8.52 -1.52
C THR A 30 -11.40 -7.41 -0.84
N VAL A 31 -10.96 -6.96 0.34
CA VAL A 31 -11.61 -5.88 1.09
C VAL A 31 -11.58 -4.58 0.29
N GLN A 32 -10.43 -4.23 -0.28
CA GLN A 32 -10.27 -2.98 -1.02
C GLN A 32 -11.01 -2.97 -2.36
N MET A 33 -11.12 -4.12 -3.03
CA MET A 33 -11.99 -4.23 -4.21
C MET A 33 -13.46 -4.00 -3.83
N SER A 34 -13.89 -4.59 -2.71
CA SER A 34 -15.26 -4.41 -2.22
C SER A 34 -15.55 -2.95 -1.85
N VAL A 35 -14.60 -2.25 -1.23
CA VAL A 35 -14.73 -0.82 -0.90
C VAL A 35 -14.84 0.03 -2.18
N TRP A 36 -13.99 -0.25 -3.17
CA TRP A 36 -14.02 0.48 -4.44
C TRP A 36 -15.35 0.30 -5.19
N ASP A 37 -15.88 -0.92 -5.24
CA ASP A 37 -17.21 -1.20 -5.81
C ASP A 37 -18.33 -0.43 -5.08
N GLN A 38 -18.21 -0.25 -3.76
CA GLN A 38 -19.14 0.60 -3.00
C GLN A 38 -19.01 2.07 -3.37
N TYR A 39 -17.81 2.58 -3.64
CA TYR A 39 -17.62 3.96 -4.11
C TYR A 39 -18.27 4.18 -5.48
N ILE A 40 -18.13 3.22 -6.41
CA ILE A 40 -18.78 3.26 -7.72
C ILE A 40 -20.31 3.22 -7.57
N SER A 41 -20.84 2.20 -6.92
CA SER A 41 -22.30 1.96 -6.85
C SER A 41 -23.09 3.08 -6.16
N ARG A 42 -22.43 3.86 -5.30
CA ARG A 42 -23.03 4.98 -4.55
C ARG A 42 -22.80 6.34 -5.19
N GLY A 43 -22.12 6.40 -6.34
CA GLY A 43 -21.84 7.64 -7.04
C GLY A 43 -20.81 8.54 -6.33
N PHE A 44 -19.92 7.95 -5.51
CA PHE A 44 -18.94 8.73 -4.73
C PHE A 44 -17.71 9.12 -5.55
N LEU A 45 -17.31 8.30 -6.52
CA LEU A 45 -16.19 8.62 -7.40
C LEU A 45 -16.46 9.83 -8.29
N GLU A 46 -17.71 10.14 -8.61
CA GLU A 46 -18.09 11.34 -9.38
C GLU A 46 -17.96 12.61 -8.53
N LYS A 47 -18.14 12.50 -7.21
CA LYS A 47 -18.18 13.65 -6.30
C LYS A 47 -16.85 13.91 -5.57
N TYR A 48 -16.12 12.87 -5.24
CA TYR A 48 -14.92 12.90 -4.38
C TYR A 48 -13.76 12.12 -5.02
N ARG A 49 -13.62 12.23 -6.35
CA ARG A 49 -12.67 11.45 -7.14
C ARG A 49 -11.27 11.48 -6.54
N TYR A 50 -10.73 12.68 -6.35
CA TYR A 50 -9.32 12.83 -5.96
C TYR A 50 -9.07 12.34 -4.54
N GLU A 51 -9.99 12.59 -3.62
CA GLU A 51 -9.92 12.15 -2.23
C GLU A 51 -9.99 10.63 -2.09
N LEU A 52 -10.83 9.97 -2.89
CA LEU A 52 -10.98 8.53 -2.86
C LEU A 52 -9.85 7.80 -3.58
N GLU A 53 -9.33 8.37 -4.68
CA GLU A 53 -8.13 7.84 -5.33
C GLU A 53 -6.91 7.91 -4.41
N ILE A 54 -6.70 9.03 -3.71
CA ILE A 54 -5.56 9.14 -2.78
C ILE A 54 -5.73 8.22 -1.59
N GLU A 55 -6.95 8.09 -1.05
CA GLU A 55 -7.26 7.12 0.00
C GLU A 55 -6.91 5.71 -0.46
N HIS A 56 -7.35 5.31 -1.65
CA HIS A 56 -7.06 4.00 -2.23
C HIS A 56 -5.57 3.78 -2.47
N ILE A 57 -4.82 4.79 -2.92
CA ILE A 57 -3.35 4.71 -3.03
C ILE A 57 -2.71 4.34 -1.67
N PHE A 58 -3.13 5.01 -0.58
CA PHE A 58 -2.58 4.75 0.74
C PHE A 58 -3.03 3.40 1.32
N SER A 59 -4.34 3.16 1.31
CA SER A 59 -4.96 2.05 2.02
C SER A 59 -4.91 0.74 1.24
N PHE A 60 -4.72 0.78 -0.08
CA PHE A 60 -4.56 -0.41 -0.92
C PHE A 60 -3.12 -0.57 -1.41
N TYR A 61 -2.60 0.33 -2.25
CA TYR A 61 -1.30 0.11 -2.88
C TYR A 61 -0.14 0.15 -1.88
N LEU A 62 0.02 1.26 -1.14
CA LEU A 62 1.14 1.42 -0.21
C LEU A 62 1.05 0.43 0.96
N ALA A 63 -0.16 0.21 1.49
CA ALA A 63 -0.41 -0.81 2.52
C ALA A 63 -0.13 -2.23 2.00
N GLY A 64 -0.55 -2.55 0.77
CA GLY A 64 -0.32 -3.85 0.15
C GLY A 64 1.17 -4.13 -0.10
N ILE A 65 1.92 -3.14 -0.60
CA ILE A 65 3.39 -3.26 -0.74
C ILE A 65 4.03 -3.55 0.62
N LYS A 66 3.65 -2.81 1.67
CA LYS A 66 4.15 -3.07 3.03
C LYS A 66 3.82 -4.47 3.51
N ALA A 67 2.59 -4.94 3.29
CA ALA A 67 2.17 -6.29 3.68
C ALA A 67 3.03 -7.35 2.96
N ILE A 68 3.18 -7.24 1.65
CA ILE A 68 3.98 -8.17 0.84
C ILE A 68 5.46 -8.17 1.29
N VAL A 69 6.04 -6.99 1.52
CA VAL A 69 7.47 -6.85 1.80
C VAL A 69 7.84 -7.20 3.23
N LEU A 70 6.99 -6.85 4.21
CA LEU A 70 7.32 -6.94 5.64
C LEU A 70 6.73 -8.16 6.34
N ARG A 71 5.77 -8.85 5.71
CA ARG A 71 5.12 -10.03 6.31
C ARG A 71 5.54 -11.33 5.66
N TYR A 72 6.21 -11.29 4.51
CA TYR A 72 6.73 -12.48 3.87
C TYR A 72 8.25 -12.50 3.97
N GLU A 73 8.81 -13.67 4.32
CA GLU A 73 10.26 -13.85 4.35
C GLU A 73 10.87 -13.59 2.97
N THR A 74 10.25 -14.17 1.95
CA THR A 74 10.46 -13.83 0.55
C THR A 74 9.25 -13.06 0.04
N PRO A 75 9.39 -11.76 -0.30
CA PRO A 75 8.28 -10.97 -0.85
C PRO A 75 7.63 -11.65 -2.06
N ASP A 76 6.31 -11.77 -2.05
CA ASP A 76 5.57 -12.42 -3.14
C ASP A 76 5.46 -11.49 -4.36
N TYR A 77 6.24 -11.80 -5.40
CA TYR A 77 6.25 -11.05 -6.65
C TYR A 77 4.93 -11.14 -7.42
N ASN A 78 4.22 -12.27 -7.36
CA ASN A 78 2.94 -12.42 -8.05
C ASN A 78 1.86 -11.58 -7.36
N ALA A 79 1.88 -11.53 -6.02
CA ALA A 79 1.01 -10.63 -5.27
C ALA A 79 1.29 -9.16 -5.61
N TYR A 80 2.55 -8.77 -5.81
CA TYR A 80 2.90 -7.43 -6.31
C TYR A 80 2.32 -7.15 -7.69
N LEU A 81 2.47 -8.07 -8.64
CA LEU A 81 1.91 -7.89 -9.99
C LEU A 81 0.40 -7.74 -9.97
N LEU A 82 -0.29 -8.55 -9.16
CA LEU A 82 -1.73 -8.45 -8.96
C LEU A 82 -2.13 -7.11 -8.33
N LEU A 83 -1.44 -6.69 -7.27
CA LEU A 83 -1.66 -5.41 -6.60
C LEU A 83 -1.54 -4.24 -7.58
N ARG A 84 -0.48 -4.23 -8.40
CA ARG A 84 -0.26 -3.23 -9.45
C ARG A 84 -1.40 -3.23 -10.46
N TYR A 85 -1.78 -4.40 -10.96
CA TYR A 85 -2.86 -4.54 -11.94
C TYR A 85 -4.19 -3.99 -11.41
N LEU A 86 -4.58 -4.37 -10.19
CA LEU A 86 -5.81 -3.91 -9.56
C LEU A 86 -5.78 -2.38 -9.32
N MET A 87 -4.66 -1.88 -8.79
CA MET A 87 -4.51 -0.44 -8.52
C MET A 87 -4.65 0.40 -9.79
N LEU A 88 -4.00 0.00 -10.89
CA LEU A 88 -4.09 0.71 -12.17
C LEU A 88 -5.44 0.54 -12.86
N SER A 89 -6.18 -0.54 -12.57
CA SER A 89 -7.56 -0.72 -13.05
C SER A 89 -8.52 0.28 -12.40
N HIS A 90 -8.26 0.65 -11.14
CA HIS A 90 -9.06 1.63 -10.39
C HIS A 90 -8.62 3.08 -10.63
N VAL A 91 -7.32 3.32 -10.62
CA VAL A 91 -6.73 4.66 -10.72
C VAL A 91 -5.63 4.69 -11.81
N PRO A 92 -6.02 4.64 -13.10
CA PRO A 92 -5.05 4.57 -14.19
C PRO A 92 -4.16 5.82 -14.28
N ASN A 93 -4.72 7.00 -13.97
CA ASN A 93 -4.04 8.29 -14.06
C ASN A 93 -3.67 8.86 -12.68
N TYR A 94 -3.18 8.01 -11.77
CA TYR A 94 -2.89 8.43 -10.39
C TYR A 94 -1.93 9.62 -10.28
N GLU A 95 -1.06 9.84 -11.27
CA GLU A 95 -0.13 10.98 -11.33
C GLU A 95 -0.85 12.33 -11.55
N GLU A 96 -2.06 12.33 -12.10
CA GLU A 96 -2.88 13.54 -12.30
C GLU A 96 -3.59 13.98 -11.01
N ASN A 97 -3.57 13.14 -9.97
CA ASN A 97 -4.22 13.44 -8.71
C ASN A 97 -3.41 14.52 -7.95
N PRO A 98 -4.02 15.67 -7.61
CA PRO A 98 -3.30 16.81 -7.02
C PRO A 98 -2.65 16.49 -5.68
N TYR A 99 -3.16 15.49 -4.94
CA TYR A 99 -2.59 15.06 -3.68
C TYR A 99 -1.27 14.29 -3.85
N VAL A 100 -1.10 13.58 -4.97
CA VAL A 100 0.16 12.87 -5.30
C VAL A 100 1.25 13.88 -5.66
N THR A 101 0.90 14.95 -6.36
CA THR A 101 1.83 16.02 -6.75
C THR A 101 2.10 17.05 -5.65
N SER A 102 1.40 16.94 -4.51
CA SER A 102 1.55 17.88 -3.40
C SER A 102 2.85 17.67 -2.62
N ASP A 103 3.36 18.74 -2.03
CA ASP A 103 4.52 18.77 -1.12
C ASP A 103 4.32 17.93 0.15
N ARG A 104 3.10 17.45 0.39
CA ARG A 104 2.75 16.61 1.55
C ARG A 104 2.97 15.13 1.30
N PHE A 105 3.20 14.72 0.05
CA PHE A 105 3.42 13.33 -0.30
C PHE A 105 4.92 13.01 -0.19
N SER A 106 5.31 12.19 0.79
CA SER A 106 6.73 11.96 1.08
C SER A 106 7.47 11.33 -0.12
N ASP A 107 8.73 11.73 -0.33
CA ASP A 107 9.63 11.19 -1.36
C ASP A 107 9.70 9.65 -1.35
N TYR A 108 9.60 9.05 -0.16
CA TYR A 108 9.58 7.60 0.00
C TYR A 108 8.34 6.95 -0.64
N TYR A 109 7.16 7.53 -0.41
CA TYR A 109 5.94 7.03 -1.06
C TYR A 109 5.98 7.28 -2.56
N LEU A 110 6.54 8.41 -3.02
CA LEU A 110 6.76 8.65 -4.45
C LEU A 110 7.66 7.57 -5.07
N MET A 111 8.75 7.21 -4.40
CA MET A 111 9.64 6.12 -4.83
C MET A 111 8.85 4.80 -5.02
N ILE A 112 7.99 4.43 -4.06
CA ILE A 112 7.15 3.23 -4.19
C ILE A 112 6.17 3.37 -5.36
N LEU A 113 5.53 4.53 -5.52
CA LEU A 113 4.58 4.76 -6.62
C LEU A 113 5.23 4.67 -8.00
N THR A 114 6.54 4.93 -8.16
CA THR A 114 7.20 4.73 -9.46
C THR A 114 7.08 3.29 -9.99
N SER A 115 6.90 2.30 -9.11
CA SER A 115 6.68 0.89 -9.47
C SER A 115 5.27 0.60 -10.03
N LEU A 116 4.33 1.55 -9.96
CA LEU A 116 3.06 1.49 -10.71
C LEU A 116 3.31 1.83 -12.17
N LYS A 117 4.00 2.94 -12.44
CA LYS A 117 4.27 3.41 -13.81
C LYS A 117 5.13 2.43 -14.59
N THR A 118 6.24 2.00 -13.99
CA THR A 118 7.16 1.05 -14.61
C THR A 118 7.07 -0.27 -13.87
N GLU A 119 6.58 -1.30 -14.55
CA GLU A 119 6.59 -2.64 -14.00
C GLU A 119 8.03 -3.05 -13.67
N LEU A 120 8.25 -3.40 -12.41
CA LEU A 120 9.56 -3.86 -11.96
C LEU A 120 9.72 -5.33 -12.32
N SER A 121 10.86 -5.72 -12.88
CA SER A 121 11.24 -7.13 -12.93
C SER A 121 11.34 -7.71 -11.51
N LYS A 122 11.23 -9.03 -11.37
CA LYS A 122 11.36 -9.73 -10.07
C LYS A 122 12.62 -9.32 -9.29
N ARG A 123 13.75 -9.13 -9.99
CA ARG A 123 15.00 -8.66 -9.38
C ARG A 123 14.86 -7.23 -8.83
N GLN A 124 14.33 -6.30 -9.63
CA GLN A 124 14.13 -4.91 -9.22
C GLN A 124 13.12 -4.79 -8.07
N PHE A 125 12.06 -5.61 -8.09
CA PHE A 125 11.10 -5.69 -7.00
C PHE A 125 11.77 -6.14 -5.69
N PHE A 126 12.65 -7.15 -5.73
CA PHE A 126 13.39 -7.58 -4.55
C PHE A 126 14.38 -6.52 -4.04
N GLU A 127 15.04 -5.78 -4.95
CA GLU A 127 15.89 -4.65 -4.58
C GLU A 127 15.07 -3.55 -3.87
N MET A 128 13.90 -3.22 -4.39
CA MET A 128 12.96 -2.29 -3.75
C MET A 128 12.52 -2.79 -2.37
N ALA A 129 12.17 -4.07 -2.26
CA ALA A 129 11.72 -4.69 -1.01
C ALA A 129 12.80 -4.63 0.08
N GLU A 130 14.05 -4.90 -0.27
CA GLU A 130 15.17 -4.80 0.68
C GLU A 130 15.42 -3.36 1.13
N ASN A 131 15.24 -2.38 0.24
CA ASN A 131 15.32 -0.96 0.63
C ASN A 131 14.20 -0.56 1.60
N ILE A 132 12.97 -1.03 1.36
CA ILE A 132 11.82 -0.82 2.25
C ILE A 132 12.10 -1.44 3.64
N LYS A 133 12.59 -2.68 3.70
CA LYS A 133 12.92 -3.36 4.97
C LYS A 133 13.97 -2.60 5.78
N LYS A 134 15.00 -2.04 5.12
CA LYS A 134 16.06 -1.26 5.79
C LYS A 134 15.56 0.04 6.42
N ILE A 135 14.54 0.66 5.82
CA ILE A 135 13.94 1.91 6.32
C ILE A 135 13.07 1.65 7.55
N GLY A 136 12.59 0.41 7.75
CA GLY A 136 12.01 -0.04 9.01
C GLY A 136 10.60 0.49 9.33
N ILE A 137 9.76 0.67 8.31
CA ILE A 137 8.39 1.20 8.45
C ILE A 137 7.34 0.19 8.03
#